data_AF-A0A1C4BKR6-F1
#
_entry.id   AF-A0A1C4BKR6-F1
#
_cell.length_a   1.000
_cell.length_b   1.000
_cell.length_c   1.000
_cell.angle_alpha   90.00
_cell.angle_beta   90.00
_cell.angle_gamma   90.00
#
_symmetry.space_group_name_H-M   'P 1'
#
loop_
_entity.id
_entity.type
_entity.pdbx_description
1 polymer ?
#
loop_
_entity_poly.entity_id
_entity_poly.type
_entity_poly.pdbx_seq_one_letter_code
_entity_poly.pdbx_strand_id
1 'polypeptide(L)'
;MCNSISANTTNNVENVVTTVTVKHRYTKSIDTSGWLKVKLDPSNDFAFLCEYTKVIIQKIEGGRTYFLIKEGRYANNIASLSNKNVAKCLIDCSRGTGATLTVKKIVRKREISIIRKQELNQLFSELSFNGNKALITIDSDVDYKETNPLSPYHKQILHSKPLPDGTYNILAPFTAGDRDSTDYYRTDPNGYKALAYDTVWFPIEYAPTYNSNFVHVGNLSEGCITCYEIQKWNDLYHYLISNRSDSDGKYVGKLIIG
;
A
#
# COMPACT_ATOMS: atom_id res chain seq x y z
N MET A 1 -2.44 -33.11 15.23
CA MET A 1 -3.74 -33.50 14.65
C MET A 1 -4.10 -32.43 13.62
N CYS A 2 -3.59 -32.59 12.40
CA CYS A 2 -4.24 -33.19 11.22
C CYS A 2 -5.24 -32.26 10.54
N ASN A 3 -4.90 -31.81 9.32
CA ASN A 3 -5.56 -32.31 8.11
C ASN A 3 -4.85 -31.80 6.85
N SER A 4 -4.06 -32.68 6.23
CA SER A 4 -3.61 -32.55 4.85
C SER A 4 -4.61 -33.28 3.96
N ILE A 5 -5.25 -32.55 3.04
CA ILE A 5 -6.14 -33.12 2.03
C ILE A 5 -5.30 -33.54 0.83
N SER A 6 -5.23 -34.84 0.57
CA SER A 6 -4.60 -35.47 -0.59
C SER A 6 -5.64 -35.73 -1.67
N ALA A 7 -5.45 -35.16 -2.87
CA ALA A 7 -6.20 -35.54 -4.06
C ALA A 7 -5.42 -36.63 -4.80
N ASN A 8 -6.05 -37.78 -5.03
CA ASN A 8 -5.47 -38.90 -5.77
C ASN A 8 -5.85 -38.82 -7.26
N THR A 9 -4.84 -38.79 -8.13
CA THR A 9 -4.97 -39.20 -9.53
C THR A 9 -3.95 -40.29 -9.82
N THR A 10 -4.45 -41.49 -10.11
CA THR A 10 -3.67 -42.67 -10.51
C THR A 10 -3.12 -42.49 -11.92
N ASN A 11 -1.80 -42.51 -12.07
CA ASN A 11 -1.12 -42.98 -13.27
C ASN A 11 0.12 -43.76 -12.83
N ASN A 12 0.19 -45.03 -13.25
CA ASN A 12 1.30 -45.95 -13.00
C ASN A 12 2.58 -45.46 -13.71
N VAL A 13 3.43 -44.75 -12.99
CA VAL A 13 4.89 -44.72 -13.18
C VAL A 13 5.52 -44.46 -11.80
N GLU A 14 6.53 -45.24 -11.46
CA GLU A 14 7.35 -45.23 -10.25
C GLU A 14 7.27 -43.96 -9.38
N ASN A 15 6.83 -44.14 -8.12
CA ASN A 15 6.63 -43.09 -7.12
C ASN A 15 7.95 -42.40 -6.73
N VAL A 16 8.40 -41.45 -7.56
CA VAL A 16 9.23 -40.36 -7.07
C VAL A 16 8.28 -39.35 -6.43
N VAL A 17 8.15 -39.40 -5.10
CA VAL A 17 7.52 -38.31 -4.34
C VAL A 17 8.47 -37.12 -4.38
N THR A 18 8.49 -36.38 -5.49
CA THR A 18 9.09 -35.05 -5.52
C THR A 18 8.20 -34.14 -4.68
N THR A 19 8.67 -33.74 -3.51
CA THR A 19 8.09 -32.62 -2.78
C THR A 19 8.24 -31.38 -3.66
N VAL A 20 7.21 -31.01 -4.41
CA VAL A 20 7.20 -29.79 -5.21
C VAL A 20 7.19 -28.62 -4.24
N THR A 21 8.37 -28.12 -3.91
CA THR A 21 8.51 -26.91 -3.10
C THR A 21 8.07 -25.75 -3.97
N VAL A 22 6.83 -25.29 -3.75
CA VAL A 22 6.28 -24.12 -4.43
C VAL A 22 7.07 -22.90 -3.98
N LYS A 23 7.94 -22.38 -4.84
CA LYS A 23 8.73 -21.18 -4.53
C LYS A 23 7.86 -19.93 -4.68
N HIS A 24 7.54 -19.31 -3.56
CA HIS A 24 6.91 -18.00 -3.53
C HIS A 24 7.87 -16.93 -4.04
N ARG A 25 7.33 -15.93 -4.73
CA ARG A 25 8.01 -14.70 -5.13
C ARG A 25 7.17 -13.51 -4.71
N TYR A 26 7.79 -12.34 -4.70
CA TYR A 26 7.14 -11.08 -4.35
C TYR A 26 7.33 -10.06 -5.45
N THR A 27 6.29 -9.27 -5.70
CA THR A 27 6.33 -8.20 -6.71
C THR A 27 7.24 -7.05 -6.27
N LYS A 28 7.90 -6.44 -7.25
CA LYS A 28 8.67 -5.20 -7.10
C LYS A 28 8.41 -4.31 -8.32
N SER A 29 8.19 -3.01 -8.13
CA SER A 29 8.02 -2.09 -9.25
C SER A 29 9.36 -1.89 -9.96
N ILE A 30 9.30 -1.66 -11.27
CA ILE A 30 10.51 -1.37 -12.06
C ILE A 30 10.98 0.08 -11.90
N ASP A 31 10.06 0.94 -11.46
CA ASP A 31 10.23 2.36 -11.25
C ASP A 31 9.91 2.74 -9.79
N THR A 32 9.81 4.03 -9.53
CA THR A 32 9.52 4.61 -8.20
C THR A 32 8.01 4.77 -7.95
N SER A 33 7.13 4.17 -8.74
CA SER A 33 5.68 4.29 -8.53
C SER A 33 5.17 3.44 -7.36
N GLY A 34 5.84 2.31 -7.08
CA GLY A 34 5.38 1.32 -6.11
C GLY A 34 4.34 0.34 -6.68
N TRP A 35 4.06 0.44 -7.98
CA TRP A 35 3.07 -0.36 -8.69
C TRP A 35 3.71 -1.12 -9.86
N LEU A 36 3.63 -2.45 -9.82
CA LEU A 36 4.07 -3.32 -10.91
C LEU A 36 2.92 -3.53 -11.90
N LYS A 37 3.08 -3.00 -13.12
CA LYS A 37 2.18 -3.29 -14.24
C LYS A 37 2.39 -4.73 -14.74
N VAL A 38 1.32 -5.52 -14.74
CA VAL A 38 1.29 -6.91 -15.20
C VAL A 38 0.19 -7.09 -16.24
N LYS A 39 0.31 -8.12 -17.10
CA LYS A 39 -0.75 -8.48 -18.07
C LYS A 39 -1.52 -9.69 -17.54
N LEU A 40 -2.82 -9.56 -17.33
CA LEU A 40 -3.71 -10.64 -16.90
C LEU A 40 -3.96 -11.64 -18.03
N ASP A 41 -4.16 -12.89 -17.65
CA ASP A 41 -4.48 -14.02 -18.53
C ASP A 41 -5.79 -14.67 -18.06
N PRO A 42 -6.74 -14.98 -18.97
CA PRO A 42 -6.68 -14.84 -20.43
C PRO A 42 -7.14 -13.47 -20.97
N SER A 43 -7.61 -12.55 -20.12
CA SER A 43 -8.29 -11.33 -20.58
C SER A 43 -7.40 -10.36 -21.36
N ASN A 44 -6.07 -10.46 -21.23
CA ASN A 44 -5.08 -9.56 -21.78
C ASN A 44 -5.09 -8.13 -21.23
N ASP A 45 -5.92 -7.85 -20.22
CA ASP A 45 -5.96 -6.55 -19.54
C ASP A 45 -4.69 -6.28 -18.75
N PHE A 46 -4.43 -5.01 -18.46
CA PHE A 46 -3.37 -4.63 -17.53
C PHE A 46 -3.92 -4.47 -16.11
N ALA A 47 -3.18 -5.04 -15.16
CA ALA A 47 -3.37 -4.81 -13.73
C ALA A 47 -2.12 -4.18 -13.13
N PHE A 48 -2.30 -3.51 -11.99
CA PHE A 48 -1.22 -2.90 -11.23
C PHE A 48 -1.19 -3.53 -9.84
N LEU A 49 -0.11 -4.22 -9.53
CA LEU A 49 0.09 -4.88 -8.24
C LEU A 49 1.01 -4.01 -7.39
N CYS A 50 0.65 -3.73 -6.14
CA CYS A 50 1.58 -3.07 -5.23
C CYS A 50 2.80 -3.97 -4.95
N GLU A 51 3.92 -3.37 -4.57
CA GLU A 51 5.10 -4.14 -4.16
C GLU A 51 4.79 -5.13 -3.02
N TYR A 52 5.60 -6.18 -2.96
CA TYR A 52 5.50 -7.26 -1.98
C TYR A 52 4.18 -8.05 -2.02
N THR A 53 3.44 -8.01 -3.14
CA THR A 53 2.33 -8.94 -3.41
C THR A 53 2.91 -10.33 -3.66
N LYS A 54 2.42 -11.34 -2.92
CA LYS A 54 2.87 -12.73 -3.06
C LYS A 54 2.35 -13.34 -4.37
N VAL A 55 3.24 -14.03 -5.08
CA VAL A 55 2.93 -14.75 -6.33
C VAL A 55 3.62 -16.12 -6.38
N ILE A 56 3.16 -16.98 -7.29
CA ILE A 56 3.74 -18.30 -7.55
C ILE A 56 3.97 -18.44 -9.05
N ILE A 57 5.22 -18.63 -9.46
CA ILE A 57 5.55 -18.89 -10.88
C ILE A 57 4.91 -20.21 -11.32
N GLN A 58 4.20 -20.18 -12.45
CA GLN A 58 3.49 -21.33 -13.01
C GLN A 58 4.24 -21.91 -14.22
N LYS A 59 4.58 -21.06 -15.20
CA LYS A 59 5.26 -21.50 -16.42
C LYS A 59 6.02 -20.36 -17.10
N ILE A 60 6.92 -20.72 -18.00
CA ILE A 60 7.64 -19.82 -18.89
C ILE A 60 7.34 -20.25 -20.33
N GLU A 61 6.77 -19.36 -21.13
CA GLU A 61 6.32 -19.67 -22.48
C GLU A 61 6.25 -18.39 -23.33
N GLY A 62 6.59 -18.48 -24.62
CA GLY A 62 6.40 -17.35 -25.55
C GLY A 62 7.14 -16.06 -25.15
N GLY A 63 8.31 -16.18 -24.50
CA GLY A 63 9.08 -15.02 -24.01
C GLY A 63 8.50 -14.34 -22.76
N ARG A 64 7.52 -14.98 -22.09
CA ARG A 64 6.85 -14.48 -20.90
C ARG A 64 6.91 -15.49 -19.76
N THR A 65 6.88 -14.96 -18.54
CA THR A 65 6.76 -15.76 -17.31
C THR A 65 5.38 -15.51 -16.74
N TYR A 66 4.62 -16.60 -16.56
CA TYR A 66 3.27 -16.62 -16.03
C TYR A 66 3.31 -17.00 -14.56
N PHE A 67 2.52 -16.33 -13.75
CA PHE A 67 2.43 -16.56 -12.31
C PHE A 67 1.01 -16.36 -11.79
N LEU A 68 0.68 -17.12 -10.75
CA LEU A 68 -0.55 -17.00 -9.98
C LEU A 68 -0.38 -15.91 -8.93
N ILE A 69 -1.29 -14.92 -8.92
CA ILE A 69 -1.35 -13.91 -7.87
C ILE A 69 -2.02 -14.53 -6.64
N LYS A 70 -1.44 -14.36 -5.45
CA LYS A 70 -1.94 -15.00 -4.22
C LYS A 70 -2.65 -14.06 -3.25
N GLU A 71 -2.60 -12.75 -3.47
CA GLU A 71 -3.05 -11.75 -2.50
C GLU A 71 -3.70 -10.55 -3.21
N GLY A 72 -4.51 -9.81 -2.46
CA GLY A 72 -5.15 -8.57 -2.92
C GLY A 72 -6.28 -8.76 -3.94
N ARG A 73 -6.66 -7.66 -4.60
CA ARG A 73 -7.83 -7.60 -5.50
C ARG A 73 -7.80 -8.59 -6.66
N TYR A 74 -6.60 -8.99 -7.10
CA TYR A 74 -6.40 -9.91 -8.22
C TYR A 74 -5.99 -11.32 -7.74
N ALA A 75 -6.24 -11.65 -6.48
CA ALA A 75 -5.92 -12.97 -5.94
C ALA A 75 -6.59 -14.08 -6.79
N ASN A 76 -5.81 -15.11 -7.06
CA ASN A 76 -6.13 -16.27 -7.89
C ASN A 76 -6.22 -16.01 -9.41
N ASN A 77 -5.98 -14.78 -9.88
CA ASN A 77 -5.76 -14.53 -11.30
C ASN A 77 -4.36 -14.97 -11.73
N ILE A 78 -4.23 -15.41 -12.98
CA ILE A 78 -2.93 -15.59 -13.65
C ILE A 78 -2.54 -14.27 -14.29
N ALA A 79 -1.28 -13.88 -14.10
CA ALA A 79 -0.68 -12.73 -14.74
C ALA A 79 0.68 -13.09 -15.34
N SER A 80 1.20 -12.22 -16.19
CA SER A 80 2.48 -12.43 -16.85
C SER A 80 3.31 -11.16 -17.01
N LEU A 81 4.62 -11.37 -17.06
CA LEU A 81 5.63 -10.36 -17.40
C LEU A 81 6.50 -10.86 -18.55
N SER A 82 7.16 -9.93 -19.26
CA SER A 82 8.26 -10.29 -20.15
C SER A 82 9.38 -10.94 -19.34
N ASN A 83 10.01 -12.00 -19.87
CA ASN A 83 11.14 -12.66 -19.24
C ASN A 83 12.29 -11.70 -18.87
N LYS A 84 12.46 -10.62 -19.64
CA LYS A 84 13.49 -9.59 -19.39
C LYS A 84 13.29 -8.83 -18.07
N ASN A 85 12.06 -8.79 -17.55
CA ASN A 85 11.72 -8.03 -16.33
C ASN A 85 11.65 -8.91 -15.07
N VAL A 86 11.61 -10.24 -15.22
CA VAL A 86 11.34 -11.17 -14.11
C VAL A 86 12.33 -11.02 -12.97
N ALA A 87 13.62 -11.01 -13.26
CA ALA A 87 14.66 -10.91 -12.23
C ALA A 87 14.59 -9.59 -11.43
N LYS A 88 14.02 -8.53 -12.00
CA LYS A 88 13.86 -7.21 -11.35
C LYS A 88 12.53 -7.10 -10.61
N CYS A 89 11.48 -7.73 -11.12
CA CYS A 89 10.10 -7.54 -10.65
C CYS A 89 9.57 -8.68 -9.78
N LEU A 90 10.14 -9.88 -9.83
CA LEU A 90 9.72 -11.06 -9.05
C LEU A 90 10.87 -11.52 -8.15
N ILE A 91 10.97 -10.89 -6.98
CA ILE A 91 12.09 -11.08 -6.06
C ILE A 91 11.84 -12.24 -5.10
N ASP A 92 12.93 -12.83 -4.61
CA ASP A 92 12.93 -13.76 -3.47
C ASP A 92 13.28 -12.96 -2.21
N CYS A 93 12.35 -12.86 -1.27
CA CYS A 93 12.55 -12.13 -0.02
C CYS A 93 11.63 -12.65 1.08
N SER A 94 11.97 -12.35 2.33
CA SER A 94 11.05 -12.47 3.46
C SER A 94 10.29 -11.17 3.65
N ARG A 95 9.04 -11.26 4.12
CA ARG A 95 8.27 -10.11 4.61
C ARG A 95 8.27 -10.08 6.13
N GLY A 96 8.13 -8.89 6.69
CA GLY A 96 7.84 -8.74 8.12
C GLY A 96 6.41 -9.16 8.45
N THR A 97 6.13 -9.37 9.74
CA THR A 97 4.88 -9.93 10.27
C THR A 97 3.82 -8.88 10.63
N GLY A 98 4.00 -7.64 10.17
CA GLY A 98 3.08 -6.54 10.44
C GLY A 98 3.81 -5.31 10.99
N ALA A 99 3.60 -4.17 10.35
CA ALA A 99 4.09 -2.88 10.82
C ALA A 99 3.28 -2.38 12.03
N THR A 100 3.90 -1.57 12.87
CA THR A 100 3.20 -0.81 13.93
C THR A 100 3.52 0.66 13.78
N LEU A 101 2.47 1.47 13.67
CA LEU A 101 2.51 2.92 13.66
C LEU A 101 1.91 3.45 14.96
N THR A 102 2.59 4.37 15.64
CA THR A 102 2.07 5.03 16.83
C THR A 102 2.05 6.54 16.61
N VAL A 103 0.88 7.14 16.82
CA VAL A 103 0.63 8.56 16.66
C VAL A 103 0.44 9.18 18.05
N LYS A 104 1.18 10.27 18.30
CA LYS A 104 1.03 11.10 19.49
C LYS A 104 0.71 12.53 19.06
N LYS A 105 -0.44 13.04 19.49
CA LYS A 105 -0.85 14.43 19.21
C LYS A 105 0.13 15.43 19.84
N ILE A 106 0.47 16.48 19.10
CA ILE A 106 1.37 17.54 19.59
C ILE A 106 0.57 18.83 19.78
N VAL A 107 0.16 19.46 18.68
CA VAL A 107 -0.35 20.84 18.73
C VAL A 107 -1.18 21.15 17.48
N ARG A 108 -2.21 21.99 17.66
CA ARG A 108 -2.87 22.66 16.54
C ARG A 108 -2.26 24.04 16.32
N LYS A 109 -1.81 24.31 15.10
CA LYS A 109 -1.28 25.62 14.71
C LYS A 109 -1.50 25.91 13.24
N ARG A 110 -1.50 27.19 12.88
CA ARG A 110 -1.40 27.60 11.49
C ARG A 110 0.02 27.36 10.98
N GLU A 111 0.12 26.76 9.80
CA GLU A 111 1.38 26.48 9.13
C GLU A 111 1.23 26.70 7.63
N ILE A 112 2.23 27.36 7.04
CA ILE A 112 2.30 27.57 5.58
C ILE A 112 3.01 26.37 4.95
N SER A 113 2.30 25.62 4.12
CA SER A 113 2.96 24.67 3.20
C SER A 113 3.57 25.46 2.06
N ILE A 114 4.91 25.53 2.03
CA ILE A 114 5.66 26.20 0.95
C ILE A 114 5.33 25.57 -0.42
N ILE A 115 5.21 24.25 -0.44
CA ILE A 115 4.94 23.48 -1.65
C ILE A 115 3.51 23.70 -2.15
N ARG A 116 2.51 23.66 -1.25
CA ARG A 116 1.10 23.93 -1.62
C ARG A 116 0.78 25.42 -1.76
N LYS A 117 1.67 26.30 -1.30
CA LYS A 117 1.48 27.76 -1.23
C LYS A 117 0.19 28.14 -0.48
N GLN A 118 -0.08 27.41 0.59
CA GLN A 118 -1.32 27.51 1.35
C GLN A 118 -1.00 27.50 2.86
N GLU A 119 -1.64 28.41 3.60
CA GLU A 119 -1.68 28.38 5.06
C GLU A 119 -2.89 27.57 5.52
N LEU A 120 -2.66 26.60 6.42
CA LEU A 120 -3.70 25.71 6.95
C LEU A 120 -3.61 25.63 8.47
N ASN A 121 -4.75 25.46 9.14
CA ASN A 121 -4.81 25.26 10.59
C ASN A 121 -4.69 23.78 10.95
N GLN A 122 -3.46 23.30 11.09
CA GLN A 122 -3.15 21.88 11.14
C GLN A 122 -3.01 21.34 12.56
N LEU A 123 -3.56 20.14 12.79
CA LEU A 123 -3.29 19.33 13.96
C LEU A 123 -2.07 18.45 13.71
N PHE A 124 -0.91 18.94 14.15
CA PHE A 124 0.35 18.21 14.07
C PHE A 124 0.46 17.12 15.12
N SER A 125 1.06 16.01 14.71
CA SER A 125 1.35 14.85 15.55
C SER A 125 2.71 14.26 15.22
N GLU A 126 3.29 13.49 16.14
CA GLU A 126 4.48 12.68 15.91
C GLU A 126 4.05 11.27 15.54
N LEU A 127 4.56 10.75 14.41
CA LEU A 127 4.41 9.36 14.02
C LEU A 127 5.70 8.60 14.32
N SER A 128 5.63 7.58 15.17
CA SER A 128 6.73 6.65 15.44
C SER A 128 6.56 5.35 14.64
N PHE A 129 7.64 4.91 13.98
CA PHE A 129 7.66 3.68 13.16
C PHE A 129 9.08 3.14 13.02
N ASN A 130 9.30 1.84 13.22
CA ASN A 130 10.62 1.18 13.03
C ASN A 130 11.82 1.92 13.68
N GLY A 131 11.65 2.48 14.87
CA GLY A 131 12.68 3.28 15.56
C GLY A 131 12.88 4.71 15.00
N ASN A 132 12.18 5.07 13.92
CA ASN A 132 12.13 6.40 13.34
C ASN A 132 10.93 7.20 13.83
N LYS A 133 11.00 8.51 13.57
CA LYS A 133 9.92 9.47 13.79
C LYS A 133 9.72 10.32 12.54
N ALA A 134 8.48 10.75 12.30
CA ALA A 134 8.13 11.73 11.29
C ALA A 134 7.11 12.72 11.85
N LEU A 135 7.22 13.99 11.43
CA LEU A 135 6.14 14.95 11.62
C LEU A 135 4.98 14.63 10.67
N ILE A 136 3.78 14.48 11.23
CA ILE A 136 2.54 14.25 10.48
C ILE A 136 1.49 15.31 10.81
N THR A 137 0.49 15.43 9.95
CA THR A 137 -0.75 16.15 10.20
C THR A 137 -1.91 15.15 10.15
N ILE A 138 -2.81 15.21 11.12
CA ILE A 138 -3.98 14.30 11.21
C ILE A 138 -5.31 15.00 10.95
N ASP A 139 -5.28 16.32 10.80
CA ASP A 139 -6.42 17.15 10.43
C ASP A 139 -5.92 18.56 10.03
N SER A 140 -6.57 19.19 9.05
CA SER A 140 -6.22 20.53 8.57
C SER A 140 -7.31 21.59 8.77
N ASP A 141 -8.43 21.24 9.42
CA ASP A 141 -9.56 22.16 9.67
C ASP A 141 -10.06 22.80 8.37
N VAL A 142 -10.41 21.95 7.40
CA VAL A 142 -10.82 22.34 6.04
C VAL A 142 -12.12 21.67 5.63
N ASP A 143 -12.86 22.36 4.76
CA ASP A 143 -13.95 21.75 4.02
C ASP A 143 -13.39 21.00 2.80
N TYR A 144 -13.93 19.82 2.54
CA TYR A 144 -13.58 18.98 1.39
C TYR A 144 -14.81 18.32 0.80
N LYS A 145 -14.70 17.89 -0.46
CA LYS A 145 -15.76 17.15 -1.15
C LYS A 145 -15.52 15.66 -0.98
N GLU A 146 -16.47 14.95 -0.37
CA GLU A 146 -16.40 13.50 -0.23
C GLU A 146 -16.38 12.83 -1.62
N THR A 147 -15.29 12.11 -1.91
CA THR A 147 -15.07 11.46 -3.21
C THR A 147 -15.33 9.96 -3.18
N ASN A 148 -15.44 9.34 -2.01
CA ASN A 148 -15.70 7.92 -1.88
C ASN A 148 -17.14 7.59 -2.35
N PRO A 149 -17.33 6.82 -3.44
CA PRO A 149 -18.65 6.47 -3.96
C PRO A 149 -19.44 5.54 -3.03
N LEU A 150 -18.80 4.92 -2.04
CA LEU A 150 -19.45 4.06 -1.04
C LEU A 150 -19.97 4.86 0.17
N SER A 151 -19.53 6.11 0.33
CA SER A 151 -19.97 6.97 1.42
C SER A 151 -21.39 7.48 1.15
N PRO A 152 -22.31 7.49 2.14
CA PRO A 152 -23.64 8.09 2.02
C PRO A 152 -23.55 9.62 1.81
N TYR A 153 -22.39 10.20 2.07
CA TYR A 153 -22.09 11.61 1.85
C TYR A 153 -21.42 11.88 0.50
N HIS A 154 -21.39 10.90 -0.42
CA HIS A 154 -20.74 11.06 -1.72
C HIS A 154 -21.13 12.36 -2.44
N LYS A 155 -20.11 13.13 -2.88
CA LYS A 155 -20.18 14.47 -3.50
C LYS A 155 -20.65 15.62 -2.59
N GLN A 156 -20.94 15.37 -1.32
CA GLN A 156 -21.27 16.42 -0.35
C GLN A 156 -20.00 17.10 0.17
N ILE A 157 -20.15 18.34 0.64
CA ILE A 157 -19.08 19.05 1.34
C ILE A 157 -19.13 18.63 2.81
N LEU A 158 -18.01 18.11 3.30
CA LEU A 158 -17.79 17.73 4.69
C LEU A 158 -16.68 18.59 5.26
N HIS A 159 -16.62 18.65 6.59
CA HIS A 159 -15.52 19.30 7.31
C HIS A 159 -14.58 18.23 7.86
N SER A 160 -13.27 18.43 7.70
CA SER A 160 -12.24 17.49 8.12
C SER A 160 -12.27 17.25 9.63
N LYS A 161 -12.01 16.00 10.02
CA LYS A 161 -11.94 15.59 11.42
C LYS A 161 -10.89 14.49 11.57
N PRO A 162 -10.06 14.51 12.62
CA PRO A 162 -9.10 13.43 12.84
C PRO A 162 -9.84 12.12 13.16
N LEU A 163 -9.20 11.00 12.85
CA LEU A 163 -9.61 9.71 13.41
C LEU A 163 -9.65 9.79 14.94
N PRO A 164 -10.64 9.17 15.61
CA PRO A 164 -10.67 9.06 17.06
C PRO A 164 -9.45 8.33 17.61
N ASP A 165 -9.24 8.45 18.93
CA ASP A 165 -8.22 7.65 19.60
C ASP A 165 -8.61 6.17 19.57
N GLY A 166 -7.63 5.30 19.36
CA GLY A 166 -7.91 3.89 19.15
C GLY A 166 -6.81 3.14 18.40
N THR A 167 -7.10 1.88 18.11
CA THR A 167 -6.24 1.00 17.32
C THR A 167 -6.97 0.54 16.07
N TYR A 168 -6.34 0.71 14.92
CA TYR A 168 -6.88 0.42 13.60
C TYR A 168 -5.99 -0.55 12.84
N ASN A 169 -6.58 -1.37 11.96
CA ASN A 169 -5.81 -2.14 11.00
C ASN A 169 -5.45 -1.25 9.81
N ILE A 170 -4.26 -1.44 9.25
CA ILE A 170 -3.81 -0.77 8.02
C ILE A 170 -3.88 -1.80 6.89
N LEU A 171 -4.64 -1.50 5.85
CA LEU A 171 -4.82 -2.37 4.69
C LEU A 171 -3.62 -2.25 3.74
N ALA A 172 -3.35 -3.33 3.01
CA ALA A 172 -2.50 -3.27 1.84
C ALA A 172 -3.16 -2.38 0.75
N PRO A 173 -2.37 -1.56 0.06
CA PRO A 173 -2.88 -0.67 -0.98
C PRO A 173 -3.33 -1.52 -2.19
N PHE A 174 -4.50 -1.21 -2.72
CA PHE A 174 -5.10 -1.95 -3.84
C PHE A 174 -5.38 -1.08 -5.08
N THR A 175 -5.31 0.24 -4.94
CA THR A 175 -5.43 1.22 -6.03
C THR A 175 -4.44 2.35 -5.75
N ALA A 176 -3.87 2.93 -6.81
CA ALA A 176 -3.05 4.13 -6.71
C ALA A 176 -3.89 5.33 -6.24
N GLY A 177 -3.31 6.14 -5.36
CA GLY A 177 -3.82 7.47 -5.06
C GLY A 177 -3.75 8.37 -6.28
N ASP A 178 -4.49 9.48 -6.23
CA ASP A 178 -4.46 10.47 -7.29
C ASP A 178 -3.07 11.10 -7.42
N ARG A 179 -2.50 11.01 -8.62
CA ARG A 179 -1.18 11.54 -8.91
C ARG A 179 -1.16 13.06 -8.82
N ASP A 180 -2.21 13.73 -9.27
CA ASP A 180 -2.25 15.19 -9.29
C ASP A 180 -2.27 15.76 -7.86
N SER A 181 -2.73 14.95 -6.89
CA SER A 181 -2.71 15.26 -5.47
C SER A 181 -1.32 15.21 -4.83
N THR A 182 -0.30 14.63 -5.49
CA THR A 182 1.03 14.39 -4.89
C THR A 182 2.24 14.73 -5.77
N ASP A 183 2.14 14.71 -7.10
CA ASP A 183 3.29 14.86 -8.01
C ASP A 183 4.06 16.17 -7.80
N TYR A 184 3.36 17.25 -7.38
CA TYR A 184 3.96 18.55 -7.10
C TYR A 184 4.92 18.53 -5.89
N TYR A 185 4.80 17.60 -4.94
CA TYR A 185 5.80 17.43 -3.86
C TYR A 185 7.17 17.01 -4.39
N ARG A 186 7.21 16.41 -5.60
CA ARG A 186 8.44 16.05 -6.30
C ARG A 186 8.82 17.10 -7.34
N THR A 187 7.86 17.69 -8.07
CA THR A 187 8.17 18.54 -9.22
C THR A 187 8.38 20.02 -8.86
N ASP A 188 7.80 20.53 -7.77
CA ASP A 188 8.02 21.92 -7.32
C ASP A 188 9.52 22.21 -7.04
N PRO A 189 10.04 23.42 -7.32
CA PRO A 189 11.43 23.78 -7.01
C PRO A 189 11.83 23.59 -5.54
N ASN A 190 10.89 23.74 -4.60
CA ASN A 190 11.09 23.51 -3.17
C ASN A 190 10.66 22.09 -2.73
N GLY A 191 10.28 21.24 -3.68
CA GLY A 191 9.88 19.85 -3.44
C GLY A 191 11.07 18.92 -3.16
N TYR A 192 10.76 17.70 -2.76
CA TYR A 192 11.75 16.65 -2.53
C TYR A 192 11.92 15.79 -3.78
N LYS A 193 13.00 16.03 -4.56
CA LYS A 193 13.24 15.34 -5.84
C LYS A 193 13.40 13.83 -5.73
N ALA A 194 13.84 13.35 -4.57
CA ALA A 194 13.98 11.92 -4.29
C ALA A 194 12.71 11.27 -3.71
N LEU A 195 11.59 12.01 -3.64
CA LEU A 195 10.30 11.44 -3.29
C LEU A 195 9.92 10.34 -4.28
N ALA A 196 9.57 9.17 -3.74
CA ALA A 196 9.10 8.01 -4.48
C ALA A 196 7.81 7.48 -3.83
N TYR A 197 7.06 6.65 -4.56
CA TYR A 197 5.91 5.90 -4.04
C TYR A 197 4.78 6.79 -3.51
N ASP A 198 4.71 8.04 -3.98
CA ASP A 198 3.79 9.09 -3.54
C ASP A 198 2.31 8.77 -3.84
N THR A 199 2.08 7.90 -4.83
CA THR A 199 0.76 7.36 -5.17
C THR A 199 0.37 6.10 -4.39
N VAL A 200 1.20 5.61 -3.47
CA VAL A 200 0.84 4.44 -2.65
C VAL A 200 0.23 4.88 -1.33
N TRP A 201 -1.10 4.87 -1.25
CA TRP A 201 -1.81 5.26 -0.03
C TRP A 201 -2.33 4.02 0.68
N PHE A 202 -2.03 3.87 1.96
CA PHE A 202 -2.41 2.70 2.75
C PHE A 202 -3.75 2.97 3.42
N PRO A 203 -4.85 2.29 3.03
CA PRO A 203 -6.16 2.53 3.63
C PRO A 203 -6.16 2.10 5.10
N ILE A 204 -6.91 2.82 5.93
CA ILE A 204 -7.12 2.50 7.33
C ILE A 204 -8.50 1.87 7.47
N GLU A 205 -8.57 0.71 8.13
CA GLU A 205 -9.84 0.01 8.34
C GLU A 205 -10.67 0.76 9.38
N TYR A 206 -11.66 1.52 8.90
CA TYR A 206 -12.58 2.27 9.74
C TYR A 206 -13.94 2.40 9.04
N ALA A 207 -14.90 1.59 9.49
CA ALA A 207 -16.22 1.50 8.89
C ALA A 207 -16.99 2.84 8.84
N PRO A 208 -16.93 3.72 9.85
CA PRO A 208 -17.64 5.00 9.82
C PRO A 208 -17.22 5.95 8.68
N THR A 209 -16.02 5.77 8.11
CA THR A 209 -15.56 6.54 6.94
C THR A 209 -15.47 5.67 5.69
N TYR A 210 -15.99 4.44 5.72
CA TYR A 210 -15.94 3.53 4.58
C TYR A 210 -14.50 3.32 4.07
N ASN A 211 -13.54 3.28 5.00
CA ASN A 211 -12.09 3.16 4.75
C ASN A 211 -11.53 4.28 3.85
N SER A 212 -12.07 5.50 3.93
CA SER A 212 -11.56 6.67 3.19
C SER A 212 -10.46 7.44 3.92
N ASN A 213 -10.00 6.96 5.08
CA ASN A 213 -8.78 7.47 5.71
C ASN A 213 -7.58 6.65 5.27
N PHE A 214 -6.45 7.31 5.05
CA PHE A 214 -5.23 6.68 4.57
C PHE A 214 -4.01 7.10 5.39
N VAL A 215 -2.96 6.28 5.35
CA VAL A 215 -1.58 6.74 5.59
C VAL A 215 -0.98 7.11 4.24
N HIS A 216 -0.62 8.37 4.05
CA HIS A 216 -0.08 8.87 2.78
C HIS A 216 0.86 10.08 2.97
N VAL A 217 1.58 10.46 1.92
CA VAL A 217 2.42 11.67 1.91
C VAL A 217 1.59 12.93 1.63
N GLY A 218 1.93 14.05 2.26
CA GLY A 218 1.37 15.36 1.90
C GLY A 218 1.45 16.41 3.00
N ASN A 219 0.96 17.62 2.73
CA ASN A 219 0.91 18.75 3.68
C ASN A 219 -0.51 19.22 4.00
N LEU A 220 -1.52 18.40 3.68
CA LEU A 220 -2.93 18.62 3.97
C LEU A 220 -3.55 17.29 4.38
N SER A 221 -4.31 17.28 5.47
CA SER A 221 -5.07 16.13 5.95
C SER A 221 -6.55 16.48 6.09
N GLU A 222 -7.41 15.70 5.43
CA GLU A 222 -8.87 15.74 5.59
C GLU A 222 -9.35 14.79 6.72
N GLY A 223 -8.43 14.34 7.58
CA GLY A 223 -8.64 13.28 8.58
C GLY A 223 -7.76 12.04 8.37
N CYS A 224 -6.87 12.07 7.39
CA CYS A 224 -5.89 11.03 7.12
C CYS A 224 -4.66 11.14 8.04
N ILE A 225 -3.84 10.08 8.09
CA ILE A 225 -2.49 10.14 8.68
C ILE A 225 -1.54 10.61 7.58
N THR A 226 -1.31 11.92 7.50
CA THR A 226 -0.57 12.53 6.39
C THR A 226 0.87 12.84 6.81
N CYS A 227 1.85 12.19 6.17
CA CYS A 227 3.29 12.41 6.34
C CYS A 227 3.69 13.80 5.82
N TYR A 228 3.70 14.76 6.74
CA TYR A 228 4.05 16.15 6.49
C TYR A 228 5.53 16.32 6.18
N GLU A 229 6.38 15.59 6.89
CA GLU A 229 7.82 15.50 6.61
C GLU A 229 8.06 14.61 5.38
N ILE A 230 7.95 15.19 4.18
CA ILE A 230 8.00 14.50 2.88
C ILE A 230 9.23 13.59 2.74
N GLN A 231 10.37 13.99 3.32
CA GLN A 231 11.63 13.22 3.26
C GLN A 231 11.55 11.88 3.98
N LYS A 232 10.63 11.71 4.94
CA LYS A 232 10.41 10.47 5.69
C LYS A 232 9.48 9.49 4.99
N TRP A 233 8.81 9.92 3.92
CA TRP A 233 7.82 9.09 3.25
C TRP A 233 8.40 7.79 2.71
N ASN A 234 9.56 7.82 2.04
CA ASN A 234 10.14 6.61 1.45
C ASN A 234 10.44 5.55 2.52
N ASP A 235 10.94 5.96 3.69
CA ASP A 235 11.22 5.05 4.82
C ASP A 235 9.93 4.47 5.40
N LEU A 236 8.90 5.32 5.59
CA LEU A 236 7.59 4.90 6.07
C LEU A 236 6.91 3.94 5.09
N TYR A 237 6.94 4.25 3.79
CA TYR A 237 6.45 3.40 2.72
C TYR A 237 7.13 2.04 2.75
N HIS A 238 8.46 1.99 2.75
CA HIS A 238 9.21 0.72 2.75
C HIS A 238 8.93 -0.10 4.00
N TYR A 239 8.79 0.54 5.16
CA TYR A 239 8.41 -0.13 6.39
C TYR A 239 7.01 -0.76 6.27
N LEU A 240 6.01 -0.03 5.78
CA LEU A 240 4.65 -0.57 5.63
C LEU A 240 4.57 -1.65 4.56
N ILE A 241 5.05 -1.38 3.34
CA ILE A 241 4.81 -2.25 2.18
C ILE A 241 5.55 -3.59 2.29
N SER A 242 6.66 -3.67 3.01
CA SER A 242 7.43 -4.91 3.21
C SER A 242 6.87 -5.81 4.33
N ASN A 243 5.80 -5.39 5.00
CA ASN A 243 5.12 -6.14 6.06
C ASN A 243 3.77 -6.69 5.59
N ARG A 244 3.39 -7.88 6.08
CA ARG A 244 2.00 -8.35 6.08
C ARG A 244 1.67 -9.01 7.41
N SER A 245 0.53 -8.69 8.00
CA SER A 245 0.11 -9.24 9.30
C SER A 245 -0.83 -10.45 9.19
N ASP A 246 -1.19 -10.86 7.98
CA ASP A 246 -2.09 -11.98 7.70
C ASP A 246 -1.62 -12.82 6.50
N SER A 247 -2.15 -14.04 6.38
CA SER A 247 -1.80 -14.99 5.31
C SER A 247 -2.22 -14.50 3.93
N ASP A 248 -3.32 -13.75 3.86
CA ASP A 248 -3.98 -13.31 2.63
C ASP A 248 -3.41 -11.98 2.12
N GLY A 249 -2.49 -11.40 2.89
CA GLY A 249 -1.84 -10.12 2.58
C GLY A 249 -2.79 -8.94 2.59
N LYS A 250 -3.94 -9.04 3.27
CA LYS A 250 -4.95 -7.97 3.38
C LYS A 250 -4.42 -6.78 4.16
N TYR A 251 -3.61 -7.02 5.19
CA TYR A 251 -3.16 -6.02 6.15
C TYR A 251 -1.64 -5.90 6.14
N VAL A 252 -1.15 -4.66 6.22
CA VAL A 252 0.28 -4.36 6.36
C VAL A 252 0.68 -4.14 7.82
N GLY A 253 -0.27 -3.85 8.72
CA GLY A 253 0.04 -3.55 10.10
C GLY A 253 -1.09 -2.90 10.89
N LYS A 254 -0.71 -2.25 11.98
CA LYS A 254 -1.60 -1.56 12.94
C LYS A 254 -1.23 -0.09 13.06
N LEU A 255 -2.24 0.75 13.23
CA LEU A 255 -2.13 2.16 13.61
C LEU A 255 -2.70 2.34 15.01
N ILE A 256 -1.96 3.00 15.89
CA ILE A 256 -2.36 3.31 17.27
C ILE A 256 -2.36 4.83 17.42
N ILE A 257 -3.50 5.42 17.78
CA ILE A 257 -3.68 6.85 18.03
C ILE A 257 -3.97 7.05 19.51
N GLY A 258 -3.21 7.93 20.17
CA GLY A 258 -3.43 8.34 21.55
C GLY A 258 -2.85 9.72 21.88
#